data_AF-A0A6N2MFE7-F1
#
_entry.id   AF-A0A6N2MFE7-F1
#
_cell.length_a   1.000
_cell.length_b   1.000
_cell.length_c   1.000
_cell.angle_alpha   90.00
_cell.angle_beta   90.00
_cell.angle_gamma   90.00
#
_symmetry.space_group_name_H-M   'P 1'
#
loop_
_entity.id
_entity.type
_entity.pdbx_description
1 polymer ?
#
loop_
_entity_poly.entity_id
_entity_poly.type
_entity_poly.pdbx_seq_one_letter_code
_entity_poly.pdbx_strand_id
1 'polypeptide(L)'
;TDILYVSDPCEHLDQGDEGDVGFFRGIFKSFSMSKVRKMLIKRGAQLHPTEVCPYCKAKLWSMQQAEMIPQSASCRLGAYEDCIEYYVCLNGHVLGICTLLPLSDSEEVSELE
;
A
#
# COMPACT_ATOMS: atom_id res chain seq x y z
N THR A 1 -1.30 19.28 1.65
CA THR A 1 -2.02 18.02 1.80
C THR A 1 -1.18 16.91 1.23
N ASP A 2 -1.17 15.77 1.91
CA ASP A 2 -0.54 14.55 1.43
C ASP A 2 -1.36 13.97 0.27
N ILE A 3 -0.72 13.20 -0.60
CA ILE A 3 -1.37 12.66 -1.81
C ILE A 3 -1.14 11.15 -1.86
N LEU A 4 -2.17 10.42 -2.23
CA LEU A 4 -2.14 8.99 -2.54
C LEU A 4 -2.69 8.79 -3.94
N TYR A 5 -1.96 8.06 -4.76
CA TYR A 5 -2.34 7.61 -6.09
C TYR A 5 -2.46 6.09 -6.04
N VAL A 6 -3.56 5.56 -6.55
CA VAL A 6 -3.79 4.13 -6.73
C VAL A 6 -3.78 3.89 -8.23
N SER A 7 -3.02 2.89 -8.69
CA SER A 7 -3.07 2.48 -10.09
C SER A 7 -4.30 1.64 -10.34
N ASP A 8 -4.65 1.48 -11.61
CA ASP A 8 -5.58 0.43 -12.00
C ASP A 8 -5.00 -0.94 -11.58
N PRO A 9 -5.85 -1.90 -11.20
CA PRO A 9 -5.46 -3.29 -10.97
C PRO A 9 -4.69 -3.86 -12.17
N CYS A 10 -3.75 -4.76 -11.91
CA CYS A 10 -3.09 -5.53 -12.96
C CYS A 10 -3.17 -7.03 -12.69
N GLU A 11 -3.49 -7.77 -13.74
CA GLU A 11 -3.49 -9.24 -13.75
C GLU A 11 -2.04 -9.75 -13.85
N HIS A 12 -1.64 -10.63 -12.94
CA HIS A 12 -0.33 -11.27 -12.96
C HIS A 12 -0.47 -12.78 -13.16
N LEU A 13 0.08 -13.29 -14.27
CA LEU A 13 -0.02 -14.71 -14.65
C LEU A 13 0.53 -15.67 -13.58
N ASP A 14 1.47 -15.20 -12.76
CA ASP A 14 2.16 -16.01 -11.75
C ASP A 14 1.39 -16.12 -10.41
N GLN A 15 0.30 -15.37 -10.21
CA GLN A 15 -0.52 -15.44 -8.99
C GLN A 15 -1.71 -16.41 -9.08
N GLY A 16 -1.91 -17.07 -10.23
CA GLY A 16 -3.01 -18.02 -10.40
C GLY A 16 -4.38 -17.37 -10.18
N ASP A 17 -5.28 -18.06 -9.48
CA ASP A 17 -6.62 -17.55 -9.15
C ASP A 17 -6.61 -16.57 -7.96
N GLU A 18 -5.46 -16.22 -7.37
CA GLU A 18 -5.37 -15.43 -6.12
C GLU A 18 -5.59 -13.91 -6.30
N GLY A 19 -6.18 -13.49 -7.41
CA GLY A 19 -6.73 -12.14 -7.57
C GLY A 19 -5.74 -11.10 -8.09
N ASP A 20 -6.28 -9.97 -8.51
CA ASP A 20 -5.52 -8.89 -9.13
C ASP A 20 -4.56 -8.21 -8.16
N VAL A 21 -3.47 -7.67 -8.68
CA VAL A 21 -2.52 -6.87 -7.88
C VAL A 21 -2.88 -5.40 -7.98
N GLY A 22 -2.98 -4.75 -6.83
CA GLY A 22 -3.06 -3.30 -6.70
C GLY A 22 -1.70 -2.70 -6.37
N PHE A 23 -1.36 -1.60 -7.04
CA PHE A 23 -0.21 -0.78 -6.69
C PHE A 23 -0.64 0.62 -6.27
N PHE A 24 -0.04 1.15 -5.21
CA PHE A 24 -0.29 2.52 -4.79
C PHE A 24 1.00 3.24 -4.41
N ARG A 25 1.00 4.55 -4.66
CA ARG A 25 2.12 5.46 -4.38
C ARG A 25 1.62 6.74 -3.76
N GLY A 26 2.40 7.37 -2.91
CA GLY A 26 2.00 8.61 -2.29
C GLY A 26 3.16 9.47 -1.84
N ILE A 27 2.85 10.66 -1.36
CA ILE A 27 3.82 11.61 -0.82
C ILE A 27 3.24 12.28 0.43
N PHE A 28 3.97 12.16 1.54
CA PHE A 28 3.79 12.98 2.73
C PHE A 28 4.57 14.29 2.56
N LYS A 29 3.88 15.42 2.34
CA LYS A 29 4.54 16.71 2.01
C LYS A 29 5.47 17.22 3.11
N SER A 30 5.15 16.95 4.37
CA SER A 30 5.94 17.38 5.53
C SER A 30 6.33 16.18 6.40
N PHE A 31 6.80 15.09 5.78
CA PHE A 31 7.08 13.83 6.46
C PHE A 31 8.05 13.97 7.65
N SER A 32 9.09 14.80 7.51
CA SER A 32 10.10 15.04 8.55
C SER A 32 9.49 15.50 9.89
N MET A 33 8.40 16.26 9.82
CA MET A 33 7.66 16.80 10.97
C MET A 33 6.40 16.00 11.31
N SER A 34 6.07 14.98 10.51
CA SER A 34 4.82 14.23 10.64
C SER A 34 4.74 13.39 11.92
N LYS A 35 3.50 13.15 12.38
CA LYS A 35 3.24 12.17 13.46
C LYS A 35 3.65 10.76 13.06
N VAL A 36 3.51 10.41 11.78
CA VAL A 36 3.92 9.10 11.23
C VAL A 36 5.41 8.85 11.49
N ARG A 37 6.28 9.79 11.09
CA ARG A 37 7.72 9.66 11.32
C ARG A 37 8.06 9.57 12.81
N LYS A 38 7.43 10.38 13.66
CA LYS A 38 7.63 10.32 15.12
C LYS A 38 7.26 8.95 15.68
N MET A 39 6.17 8.35 15.21
CA MET A 39 5.72 7.03 15.63
C MET A 39 6.66 5.91 15.16
N LEU A 40 7.15 5.96 13.92
CA LEU A 40 8.14 5.00 13.40
C LEU A 40 9.40 4.98 14.27
N ILE A 41 9.92 6.16 14.62
CA ILE A 41 11.08 6.29 15.51
C ILE A 41 10.74 5.78 16.91
N LYS A 42 9.59 6.17 17.48
CA LYS A 42 9.15 5.75 18.82
C LYS A 42 9.00 4.22 18.94
N ARG A 43 8.57 3.55 17.87
CA ARG A 43 8.42 2.09 17.81
C ARG A 43 9.71 1.35 17.45
N GLY A 44 10.81 2.06 17.22
CA GLY A 44 12.09 1.43 16.83
C GLY A 44 12.02 0.73 15.48
N ALA A 45 11.18 1.23 14.56
CA ALA A 45 11.01 0.63 13.24
C ALA A 45 12.34 0.57 12.50
N GLN A 46 12.70 -0.63 12.04
CA GLN A 46 13.94 -0.86 11.32
C GLN A 46 13.79 -0.42 9.86
N LEU A 47 14.86 0.13 9.31
CA LEU A 47 14.91 0.40 7.88
C LEU A 47 15.05 -0.93 7.13
N HIS A 48 14.44 -1.01 5.97
CA HIS A 48 14.54 -2.16 5.10
C HIS A 48 16.03 -2.45 4.80
N PRO A 49 16.48 -3.71 4.94
CA PRO A 49 17.90 -4.06 4.84
C PRO A 49 18.46 -3.75 3.44
N THR A 50 17.75 -4.20 2.39
CA THR A 50 18.20 -4.11 0.99
C THR A 50 17.51 -2.98 0.23
N GLU A 51 16.18 -2.96 0.24
CA GLU A 51 15.39 -2.04 -0.57
C GLU A 51 15.59 -0.55 -0.24
N VAL A 52 15.45 0.24 -1.29
CA VAL A 52 15.49 1.70 -1.25
C VAL A 52 14.34 2.28 -2.06
N CYS A 53 13.95 3.51 -1.75
CA CYS A 53 12.91 4.21 -2.47
C CYS A 53 13.25 4.28 -3.97
N PRO A 54 12.39 3.80 -4.88
CA PRO A 54 12.69 3.82 -6.31
C PRO A 54 12.82 5.25 -6.84
N TYR A 55 12.13 6.22 -6.22
CA TYR A 55 12.12 7.63 -6.63
C TYR A 55 13.36 8.41 -6.18
N CYS A 56 13.80 8.25 -4.93
CA CYS A 56 14.87 9.10 -4.36
C CYS A 56 16.02 8.33 -3.72
N LYS A 57 16.01 6.99 -3.80
CA LYS A 57 17.02 6.07 -3.27
C LYS A 57 17.27 6.14 -1.76
N ALA A 58 16.44 6.90 -1.02
CA ALA A 58 16.46 6.91 0.43
C ALA A 58 16.00 5.56 1.01
N LYS A 59 16.50 5.22 2.20
CA LYS A 59 16.06 4.02 2.94
C LYS A 59 14.56 4.06 3.24
N LEU A 60 13.95 2.88 3.29
CA LEU A 60 12.53 2.64 3.49
C LEU A 60 12.27 2.10 4.89
N TRP A 61 11.16 2.47 5.51
CA TRP A 61 10.57 1.76 6.64
C TRP A 61 9.44 0.85 6.15
N SER A 62 9.34 -0.36 6.70
CA SER A 62 8.12 -1.18 6.59
C SER A 62 7.11 -0.71 7.63
N MET A 63 5.94 -0.27 7.17
CA MET A 63 4.84 0.10 8.05
C MET A 63 4.19 -1.14 8.68
N GLN A 64 4.24 -2.29 8.00
CA GLN A 64 3.78 -3.58 8.53
C GLN A 64 4.61 -4.00 9.74
N GLN A 65 5.94 -4.00 9.60
CA GLN A 65 6.86 -4.33 10.70
C GLN A 65 6.69 -3.38 11.89
N ALA A 66 6.34 -2.12 11.62
CA ALA A 66 6.08 -1.13 12.65
C ALA A 66 4.66 -1.21 13.25
N GLU A 67 3.80 -2.13 12.79
CA GLU A 67 2.37 -2.24 13.16
C GLU A 67 1.58 -0.95 12.89
N MET A 68 1.92 -0.25 11.80
CA MET A 68 1.41 1.08 11.45
C MET A 68 0.58 1.10 10.17
N ILE A 69 0.21 -0.07 9.62
CA ILE A 69 -0.76 -0.12 8.52
C ILE A 69 -2.10 0.44 9.02
N PRO A 70 -2.69 1.45 8.36
CA PRO A 70 -4.01 1.94 8.73
C PRO A 70 -5.06 0.84 8.62
N GLN A 71 -5.92 0.67 9.62
CA GLN A 71 -7.01 -0.33 9.57
C GLN A 71 -7.92 -0.16 8.34
N SER A 72 -8.10 1.07 7.87
CA SER A 72 -8.89 1.35 6.67
C SER A 72 -8.15 1.14 5.35
N ALA A 73 -6.88 0.72 5.36
CA ALA A 73 -6.09 0.55 4.14
C ALA A 73 -6.67 -0.55 3.25
N SER A 74 -6.98 -1.72 3.79
CA SER A 74 -7.61 -2.84 3.07
C SER A 74 -8.92 -2.42 2.42
N CYS A 75 -9.82 -1.85 3.20
CA CYS A 75 -11.11 -1.33 2.72
C CYS A 75 -10.94 -0.29 1.60
N ARG A 76 -10.02 0.67 1.77
CA ARG A 76 -9.79 1.74 0.77
C ARG A 76 -9.09 1.26 -0.50
N LEU A 77 -8.32 0.19 -0.40
CA LEU A 77 -7.59 -0.39 -1.52
C LEU A 77 -8.35 -1.54 -2.17
N GLY A 78 -9.48 -1.97 -1.58
CA GLY A 78 -10.20 -3.16 -2.02
C GLY A 78 -9.34 -4.42 -1.90
N ALA A 79 -8.56 -4.55 -0.82
CA ALA A 79 -7.56 -5.61 -0.63
C ALA A 79 -7.87 -6.49 0.58
N TYR A 80 -7.33 -7.72 0.59
CA TYR A 80 -7.31 -8.56 1.78
C TYR A 80 -6.51 -7.90 2.92
N GLU A 81 -6.93 -8.09 4.16
CA GLU A 81 -6.36 -7.37 5.32
C GLU A 81 -4.87 -7.68 5.57
N ASP A 82 -4.45 -8.90 5.28
CA ASP A 82 -3.10 -9.43 5.51
C ASP A 82 -2.21 -9.39 4.25
N CYS A 83 -2.76 -9.00 3.11
CA CYS A 83 -2.05 -8.98 1.82
C CYS A 83 -1.70 -7.56 1.40
N ILE A 84 -1.23 -6.71 2.34
CA ILE A 84 -0.83 -5.32 2.06
C ILE A 84 0.60 -5.08 2.52
N GLU A 85 1.46 -4.79 1.55
CA GLU A 85 2.78 -4.25 1.81
C GLU A 85 2.75 -2.73 1.74
N TYR A 86 3.27 -2.06 2.77
CA TYR A 86 3.25 -0.60 2.86
C TYR A 86 4.59 -0.10 3.36
N TYR A 87 5.26 0.70 2.54
CA TYR A 87 6.55 1.32 2.83
C TYR A 87 6.50 2.84 2.77
N VAL A 88 7.34 3.48 3.58
CA VAL A 88 7.59 4.92 3.51
C VAL A 88 9.08 5.22 3.62
N CYS A 89 9.61 6.03 2.70
CA CYS A 89 11.02 6.42 2.74
C CYS A 89 11.28 7.59 3.67
N LEU A 90 12.55 7.81 4.02
CA LEU A 90 12.99 8.94 4.86
C LEU A 90 12.54 10.33 4.35
N ASN A 91 12.27 10.45 3.05
CA ASN A 91 11.80 11.67 2.40
C ASN A 91 10.27 11.75 2.23
N GLY A 92 9.52 10.75 2.70
CA GLY A 92 8.05 10.77 2.70
C GLY A 92 7.36 10.19 1.47
N HIS A 93 8.09 9.62 0.49
CA HIS A 93 7.45 8.82 -0.55
C HIS A 93 6.89 7.53 0.04
N VAL A 94 5.63 7.25 -0.28
CA VAL A 94 4.88 6.06 0.08
C VAL A 94 4.81 5.14 -1.13
N LEU A 95 4.98 3.85 -0.88
CA LEU A 95 4.84 2.78 -1.86
C LEU A 95 4.10 1.63 -1.20
N GLY A 96 3.23 0.96 -1.94
CA GLY A 96 2.68 -0.28 -1.47
C GLY A 96 2.09 -1.11 -2.60
N ILE A 97 1.93 -2.38 -2.27
CA ILE A 97 1.40 -3.42 -3.12
C ILE A 97 0.34 -4.13 -2.29
N CYS A 98 -0.76 -4.53 -2.93
CA CYS A 98 -1.76 -5.33 -2.26
C CYS A 98 -2.38 -6.36 -3.19
N THR A 99 -2.80 -7.50 -2.63
CA THR A 99 -3.68 -8.45 -3.31
C THR A 99 -5.12 -7.97 -3.18
N LEU A 100 -5.76 -7.72 -4.30
CA LEU A 100 -7.10 -7.19 -4.38
C LEU A 100 -8.13 -8.29 -4.14
N LEU A 101 -9.25 -7.90 -3.53
CA LEU A 101 -10.45 -8.73 -3.46
C LEU A 101 -10.97 -8.94 -4.89
N PRO A 102 -11.42 -10.16 -5.24
CA PRO A 102 -12.08 -10.40 -6.50
C PRO A 102 -13.24 -9.44 -6.67
N LEU A 103 -13.31 -8.79 -7.84
CA LEU A 103 -14.54 -8.11 -8.23
C LEU A 103 -15.57 -9.19 -8.52
N SER A 104 -16.65 -9.24 -7.75
CA SER A 104 -17.78 -10.09 -8.09
C SER A 104 -18.42 -9.55 -9.36
N ASP A 105 -18.45 -10.34 -10.44
CA ASP A 105 -19.19 -10.09 -11.67
C ASP A 105 -20.72 -10.12 -11.43
N SER A 106 -21.22 -9.37 -10.46
CA SER A 106 -22.66 -9.19 -10.27
C SER A 106 -23.17 -8.07 -11.17
N GLU A 107 -22.93 -8.19 -12.48
CA GLU A 107 -23.88 -7.71 -13.47
C GLU A 107 -24.80 -8.87 -13.82
N GLU A 108 -25.70 -9.22 -12.88
CA GLU A 108 -26.92 -9.92 -13.27
C GLU A 108 -27.72 -8.93 -14.14
N VAL A 109 -27.46 -8.96 -15.46
CA VAL A 109 -28.36 -8.41 -16.45
C VAL A 109 -29.65 -9.19 -16.29
N SER A 110 -30.63 -8.63 -15.59
CA SER A 110 -31.97 -9.17 -15.57
C SER A 110 -32.54 -9.00 -16.97
N GLU A 111 -32.41 -10.04 -17.79
CA GLU A 111 -33.26 -10.23 -18.95
C GLU A 111 -34.68 -10.42 -18.42
N LEU A 112 -35.41 -9.31 -18.34
CA LEU A 112 -36.86 -9.32 -18.16
C LEU A 112 -37.47 -9.85 -19.46
N GLU A 113 -37.71 -11.16 -19.53
CA GLU A 113 -38.68 -11.77 -20.47
C GLU A 113 -40.13 -11.46 -20.06
#